data_AF-A0A378CD05-F1
#
_entry.id   AF-A0A378CD05-F1
#
_cell.length_a   1.000
_cell.length_b   1.000
_cell.length_c   1.000
_cell.angle_alpha   90.00
_cell.angle_beta   90.00
_cell.angle_gamma   90.00
#
_symmetry.space_group_name_H-M   'P 1'
#
loop_
_entity.id
_entity.type
_entity.pdbx_description
1 polymer ?
#
loop_
_entity_poly.entity_id
_entity_poly.type
_entity_poly.pdbx_seq_one_letter_code
_entity_poly.pdbx_strand_id
1 'polypeptide(L)'
;MTALVYTAAAHSANIWTPESAQGQMLEQLGFSLATLPGGLPASHSQGKRHDIVQLGGENLAAGLNGQSLFLFAGDQKDADAIYANPLLAHLPAVAGKRVYPLGTETFRLDYYSALLVLQRLSSLFG
;
A
#
# COMPACT_ATOMS: atom_id res chain seq x y z
N MET A 1 -8.88 2.89 1.89
CA MET A 1 -7.72 2.07 2.29
C MET A 1 -6.51 2.54 1.51
N THR A 2 -5.29 2.34 2.01
CA THR A 2 -4.06 2.69 1.27
C THR A 2 -3.41 1.43 0.74
N ALA A 3 -3.19 1.37 -0.57
CA ALA A 3 -2.49 0.28 -1.25
C ALA A 3 -1.05 0.69 -1.51
N LEU A 4 -0.07 -0.12 -1.11
CA LEU A 4 1.34 0.25 -1.20
C LEU A 4 2.28 -0.95 -1.38
N VAL A 5 3.50 -0.65 -1.78
CA VAL A 5 4.67 -1.50 -1.56
C VAL A 5 5.52 -0.85 -0.48
N TYR A 6 5.79 -1.58 0.61
CA TYR A 6 6.60 -1.08 1.72
C TYR A 6 8.05 -1.54 1.57
N THR A 7 9.01 -0.67 1.89
CA THR A 7 10.44 -1.01 1.92
C THR A 7 10.98 -0.69 3.30
N ALA A 8 10.95 -1.69 4.19
CA ALA A 8 11.33 -1.54 5.60
C ALA A 8 12.76 -0.96 5.77
N ALA A 9 13.74 -1.48 5.04
CA ALA A 9 15.14 -1.04 5.12
C ALA A 9 15.31 0.46 4.80
N ALA A 10 14.49 1.01 3.91
CA ALA A 10 14.56 2.40 3.47
C ALA A 10 13.56 3.31 4.20
N HIS A 11 12.74 2.78 5.11
CA HIS A 11 11.63 3.49 5.75
C HIS A 11 10.79 4.29 4.73
N SER A 12 10.47 3.64 3.61
CA SER A 12 9.78 4.26 2.48
C SER A 12 8.69 3.35 1.93
N ALA A 13 7.78 3.96 1.17
CA ALA A 13 6.71 3.25 0.49
C ALA A 13 6.45 3.85 -0.88
N ASN A 14 6.06 2.99 -1.82
CA ASN A 14 5.42 3.37 -3.06
C ASN A 14 3.92 3.15 -2.90
N ILE A 15 3.14 4.22 -2.89
CA ILE A 15 1.68 4.17 -2.76
C ILE A 15 1.07 4.09 -4.16
N TRP A 16 0.24 3.09 -4.40
CA TRP A 16 -0.51 2.94 -5.64
C TRP A 16 -1.60 4.00 -5.75
N THR A 17 -1.69 4.65 -6.90
CA THR A 17 -2.74 5.64 -7.20
C THR A 17 -3.96 4.97 -7.84
N PRO A 18 -5.11 5.67 -7.93
CA PRO A 18 -6.24 5.21 -8.74
C PRO A 18 -5.92 5.00 -10.22
N GLU A 19 -4.86 5.63 -10.74
CA GLU A 19 -4.41 5.49 -12.14
C GLU A 19 -3.59 4.20 -12.36
N SER A 20 -3.17 3.52 -11.29
CA SER A 20 -2.43 2.24 -11.37
C SER A 20 -3.34 1.04 -11.61
N ALA A 21 -2.78 -0.03 -12.19
CA ALA A 21 -3.50 -1.30 -12.36
C ALA A 21 -3.99 -1.88 -11.02
N GLN A 22 -3.16 -1.79 -9.98
CA GLN A 22 -3.48 -2.22 -8.61
C GLN A 22 -4.64 -1.41 -8.06
N GLY A 23 -4.60 -0.08 -8.21
CA GLY A 23 -5.65 0.81 -7.77
C GLY A 23 -6.98 0.53 -8.47
N GLN A 24 -6.96 0.45 -9.80
CA GLN A 24 -8.16 0.15 -10.60
C GLN A 24 -8.77 -1.21 -10.23
N MET A 25 -7.95 -2.25 -10.06
CA MET A 25 -8.43 -3.57 -9.63
C MET A 25 -9.14 -3.49 -8.29
N LEU A 26 -8.56 -2.80 -7.30
CA LEU A 26 -9.14 -2.68 -5.97
C LEU A 26 -10.46 -1.90 -5.99
N GLU A 27 -10.56 -0.84 -6.79
CA GLU A 27 -11.81 -0.09 -6.98
C GLU A 27 -12.90 -0.94 -7.65
N GLN A 28 -12.55 -1.75 -8.65
CA GLN A 28 -13.49 -2.69 -9.28
C GLN A 28 -14.00 -3.76 -8.31
N LEU A 29 -13.21 -4.12 -7.30
CA LEU A 29 -13.61 -5.02 -6.21
C LEU A 29 -14.43 -4.33 -5.11
N GLY A 30 -14.71 -3.03 -5.25
CA GLY A 30 -15.53 -2.27 -4.32
C GLY A 30 -14.75 -1.62 -3.16
N PHE A 31 -13.42 -1.67 -3.17
CA PHE A 31 -12.61 -0.91 -2.21
C PHE A 31 -12.54 0.57 -2.60
N SER A 32 -12.52 1.46 -1.61
CA SER A 32 -12.24 2.88 -1.83
C SER A 32 -10.80 3.19 -1.46
N LEU A 33 -9.99 3.69 -2.40
CA LEU A 33 -8.63 4.14 -2.14
C LEU A 33 -8.64 5.45 -1.34
N ALA A 34 -7.69 5.60 -0.42
CA ALA A 34 -7.54 6.82 0.34
C ALA A 34 -6.92 7.92 -0.52
N THR A 35 -7.55 9.10 -0.53
CA THR A 35 -6.99 10.26 -1.21
C THR A 35 -5.74 10.73 -0.47
N LEU A 36 -4.63 10.85 -1.20
CA LEU A 36 -3.39 11.38 -0.64
C LEU A 36 -3.56 12.88 -0.31
N PRO A 37 -3.03 13.37 0.82
CA PRO A 37 -3.08 14.78 1.13
C PRO A 37 -2.32 15.59 0.07
N GLY A 38 -2.93 16.70 -0.37
CA GLY A 38 -2.35 17.59 -1.36
C GLY A 38 -1.01 18.16 -0.87
N GLY A 39 -0.06 18.33 -1.78
CA GLY A 39 1.25 18.92 -1.45
C GLY A 39 2.29 17.94 -0.91
N LEU A 40 1.99 16.64 -0.84
CA LEU A 40 3.03 15.63 -0.61
C LEU A 40 4.07 15.71 -1.74
N PRO A 41 5.38 15.83 -1.43
CA PRO A 41 6.42 15.79 -2.43
C PRO A 41 6.52 14.35 -2.95
N ALA A 42 5.75 14.02 -3.97
CA ALA A 42 6.00 12.82 -4.75
C ALA A 42 7.42 12.96 -5.31
N SER A 43 8.33 12.05 -4.92
CA SER A 43 9.71 12.12 -5.41
C SER A 43 9.73 11.94 -6.93
N HIS A 44 9.82 13.05 -7.69
CA HIS A 44 9.74 13.09 -9.15
C HIS A 44 11.07 12.72 -9.82
N SER A 45 11.76 11.70 -9.31
CA SER A 45 13.16 11.46 -9.68
C SER A 45 13.35 10.98 -11.13
N GLN A 46 12.32 10.52 -11.84
CA GLN A 46 12.44 9.98 -13.23
C GLN A 46 11.15 10.11 -14.05
N GLY A 47 10.70 11.34 -14.30
CA GLY A 47 9.48 11.60 -15.09
C GLY A 47 8.20 11.57 -14.26
N LYS A 48 7.09 12.03 -14.85
CA LYS A 48 5.80 12.15 -14.16
C LYS A 48 5.16 10.76 -14.10
N ARG A 49 5.43 10.03 -13.01
CA ARG A 49 4.72 8.78 -12.71
C ARG A 49 3.33 9.10 -12.22
N HIS A 50 2.38 8.43 -12.83
CA HIS A 50 0.94 8.56 -12.59
C HIS A 50 0.43 7.40 -11.73
N ASP A 51 1.12 6.27 -11.77
CA ASP A 51 0.76 5.01 -11.14
C ASP A 51 1.18 4.91 -9.66
N ILE A 52 2.20 5.66 -9.23
CA ILE A 52 2.63 5.67 -7.83
C ILE A 52 2.95 7.05 -7.31
N VAL A 53 2.85 7.19 -5.99
CA VAL A 53 3.46 8.25 -5.21
C VAL A 53 4.50 7.64 -4.27
N GLN A 54 5.76 7.99 -4.47
CA GLN A 54 6.85 7.53 -3.60
C GLN A 54 6.99 8.48 -2.40
N LEU A 55 6.94 7.91 -1.19
CA LEU A 55 7.11 8.63 0.07
C LEU A 55 8.18 7.95 0.92
N GLY A 56 8.94 8.76 1.65
CA GLY A 56 9.92 8.29 2.63
C GLY A 56 10.06 9.29 3.78
N GLY A 57 10.79 8.87 4.82
CA GLY A 57 11.05 9.72 5.99
C GLY A 57 9.77 10.14 6.70
N GLU A 58 9.71 11.41 7.09
CA GLU A 58 8.60 12.02 7.80
C GLU A 58 7.28 12.03 7.02
N ASN A 59 7.35 12.01 5.69
CA ASN A 59 6.16 12.07 4.82
C ASN A 59 5.43 10.72 4.71
N LEU A 60 6.06 9.63 5.15
CA LEU A 60 5.48 8.29 5.07
C LEU A 60 4.17 8.19 5.83
N ALA A 61 4.13 8.65 7.08
CA ALA A 61 2.93 8.57 7.92
C ALA A 61 1.75 9.35 7.31
N ALA A 62 2.02 10.49 6.68
CA ALA A 62 1.00 11.31 6.02
C ALA A 62 0.36 10.62 4.81
N GLY A 63 1.11 9.79 4.08
CA GLY A 63 0.57 9.03 2.94
C GLY A 63 -0.17 7.75 3.33
N LEU A 64 0.15 7.15 4.47
CA LEU A 64 -0.50 5.94 4.99
C LEU A 64 -1.77 6.27 5.79
N ASN A 65 -2.64 7.09 5.20
CA ASN A 65 -3.81 7.69 5.85
C ASN A 65 -5.10 6.84 5.76
N GLY A 66 -5.05 5.68 5.11
CA GLY A 66 -6.18 4.77 5.01
C GLY A 66 -6.52 4.09 6.34
N GLN A 67 -7.78 3.71 6.51
CA GLN A 67 -8.23 2.90 7.66
C GLN A 67 -7.63 1.49 7.69
N SER A 68 -7.16 1.00 6.53
CA SER A 68 -6.48 -0.27 6.35
C SER A 68 -5.33 -0.08 5.36
N LEU A 69 -4.25 -0.86 5.52
CA LEU A 69 -3.10 -0.89 4.61
C LEU A 69 -3.04 -2.23 3.88
N PHE A 70 -2.96 -2.19 2.56
CA PHE A 70 -2.82 -3.37 1.72
C PHE A 70 -1.41 -3.38 1.13
N LEU A 71 -0.60 -4.38 1.52
CA LEU A 71 0.81 -4.46 1.13
C LEU A 71 0.94 -5.38 -0.09
N PHE A 72 1.16 -4.78 -1.25
CA PHE A 72 1.60 -5.47 -2.44
C PHE A 72 3.09 -5.77 -2.34
N ALA A 73 3.51 -6.86 -3.00
CA ALA A 73 4.88 -7.36 -2.96
C ALA A 73 5.43 -7.55 -1.54
N GLY A 74 4.56 -7.82 -0.58
CA GLY A 74 4.91 -7.92 0.83
C GLY A 74 4.29 -9.15 1.49
N ASP A 75 4.95 -9.62 2.54
CA ASP A 75 4.52 -10.74 3.37
C ASP A 75 4.26 -10.31 4.84
N GLN A 76 4.10 -11.30 5.72
CA GLN A 76 3.85 -11.02 7.14
C GLN A 76 5.00 -10.26 7.81
N LYS A 77 6.25 -10.47 7.40
CA LYS A 77 7.40 -9.75 7.95
C LYS A 77 7.33 -8.26 7.64
N ASP A 78 6.84 -7.91 6.46
CA ASP A 78 6.64 -6.50 6.08
C ASP A 78 5.52 -5.86 6.91
N ALA A 79 4.43 -6.60 7.14
CA ALA A 79 3.36 -6.15 8.03
C ALA A 79 3.87 -5.96 9.46
N ASP A 80 4.65 -6.91 9.98
CA ASP A 80 5.25 -6.84 11.31
C ASP A 80 6.25 -5.67 11.42
N ALA A 81 7.00 -5.38 10.36
CA ALA A 81 7.88 -4.21 10.30
C ALA A 81 7.09 -2.90 10.37
N ILE A 82 5.91 -2.81 9.73
CA ILE A 82 5.01 -1.66 9.87
C ILE A 82 4.49 -1.56 11.32
N TYR A 83 4.07 -2.67 11.92
CA TYR A 83 3.61 -2.67 13.32
C TYR A 83 4.70 -2.29 14.32
N ALA A 84 5.94 -2.67 14.06
CA ALA A 84 7.08 -2.36 14.91
C ALA A 84 7.60 -0.93 14.73
N ASN A 85 7.18 -0.22 13.67
CA ASN A 85 7.68 1.12 13.38
C ASN A 85 7.01 2.19 14.27
N PRO A 86 7.73 2.84 15.20
CA PRO A 86 7.15 3.81 16.12
C PRO A 86 6.56 5.04 15.41
N LEU A 87 7.08 5.40 14.24
CA LEU A 87 6.57 6.51 13.44
C LEU A 87 5.18 6.21 12.86
N LEU A 88 4.83 4.94 12.72
CA LEU A 88 3.55 4.50 12.14
C LEU A 88 2.56 4.00 13.20
N ALA A 89 2.98 3.86 14.45
CA ALA A 89 2.18 3.29 15.54
C ALA A 89 0.84 4.01 15.77
N HIS A 90 0.80 5.32 15.51
CA HIS A 90 -0.39 6.16 15.68
C HIS A 90 -1.40 6.05 14.53
N LEU A 91 -1.04 5.38 13.42
CA LEU A 91 -1.91 5.29 12.25
C LEU A 91 -3.14 4.43 12.57
N PRO A 92 -4.35 4.82 12.09
CA PRO A 92 -5.57 4.07 12.34
C PRO A 92 -5.49 2.59 11.91
N ALA A 93 -4.82 2.31 10.79
CA ALA A 93 -4.62 0.95 10.31
C ALA A 93 -3.69 0.13 11.21
N VAL A 94 -2.68 0.76 11.80
CA VAL A 94 -1.71 0.10 12.70
C VAL A 94 -2.37 -0.15 14.06
N ALA A 95 -2.94 0.88 14.68
CA ALA A 95 -3.68 0.77 15.92
C ALA A 95 -4.86 -0.22 15.82
N GLY A 96 -5.54 -0.23 14.66
CA GLY A 96 -6.65 -1.11 14.38
C GLY A 96 -6.28 -2.54 13.98
N LYS A 97 -4.99 -2.89 13.88
CA LYS A 97 -4.50 -4.18 13.37
C LYS A 97 -5.05 -4.55 11.97
N ARG A 98 -5.07 -3.57 11.07
CA ARG A 98 -5.58 -3.67 9.69
C ARG A 98 -4.48 -3.46 8.65
N VAL A 99 -3.39 -4.22 8.77
CA VAL A 99 -2.29 -4.26 7.79
C VAL A 99 -2.30 -5.64 7.15
N TYR A 100 -2.55 -5.68 5.85
CA TYR A 100 -2.84 -6.91 5.11
C TYR A 100 -1.81 -7.14 4.01
N PRO A 101 -0.87 -8.08 4.20
CA PRO A 101 0.03 -8.48 3.12
C PRO A 101 -0.70 -9.33 2.09
N LEU A 102 -0.54 -8.94 0.82
CA LEU A 102 -1.17 -9.57 -0.33
C LEU A 102 -0.29 -10.61 -1.02
N GLY A 103 0.98 -10.71 -0.63
CA GLY A 103 1.94 -11.69 -1.14
C GLY A 103 3.07 -11.05 -1.94
N THR A 104 4.24 -11.70 -1.93
CA THR A 104 5.48 -11.21 -2.54
C THR A 104 5.42 -11.17 -4.07
N GLU A 105 4.55 -11.97 -4.70
CA GLU A 105 4.42 -12.07 -6.16
C GLU A 105 3.46 -11.01 -6.75
N THR A 106 3.00 -10.05 -5.95
CA THR A 106 1.93 -9.11 -6.35
C THR A 106 2.48 -7.73 -6.78
N PHE A 107 3.79 -7.61 -7.02
CA PHE A 107 4.42 -6.33 -7.40
C PHE A 107 3.91 -5.81 -8.75
N ARG A 108 3.97 -6.65 -9.78
CA ARG A 108 3.36 -6.38 -11.09
C ARG A 108 2.01 -7.07 -11.11
N LEU A 109 1.00 -6.37 -11.60
CA LEU A 109 -0.31 -6.94 -11.79
C LEU A 109 -0.45 -7.42 -13.25
N ASP A 110 -0.41 -8.73 -13.41
CA ASP A 110 -0.76 -9.49 -14.59
C ASP A 110 -1.89 -10.46 -14.27
N TYR A 111 -2.29 -11.28 -15.24
CA TYR A 111 -3.40 -12.22 -15.06
C TYR A 111 -3.21 -13.17 -13.86
N TYR A 112 -2.01 -13.72 -13.69
CA TYR A 112 -1.74 -14.70 -12.63
C TYR A 112 -1.67 -14.05 -11.26
N SER A 113 -0.91 -12.95 -11.14
CA SER A 113 -0.80 -12.19 -9.90
C SER A 113 -2.13 -11.56 -9.48
N ALA A 114 -2.99 -11.14 -10.42
CA ALA A 114 -4.35 -10.70 -10.11
C ALA A 114 -5.17 -11.82 -9.47
N LEU A 115 -5.10 -13.05 -10.00
CA LEU A 115 -5.78 -14.21 -9.40
C LEU A 115 -5.26 -14.50 -7.98
N LEU A 116 -3.95 -14.40 -7.74
CA LEU A 116 -3.37 -14.57 -6.40
C LEU A 116 -3.88 -13.51 -5.43
N VAL A 117 -3.95 -12.24 -5.86
CA VAL A 117 -4.53 -11.15 -5.06
C VAL A 117 -5.99 -11.44 -4.74
N LEU A 118 -6.79 -11.87 -5.71
CA LEU A 118 -8.21 -12.20 -5.48
C LEU A 118 -8.38 -13.35 -4.48
N GLN A 119 -7.61 -14.43 -4.64
CA GLN A 119 -7.61 -15.55 -3.70
C GLN A 119 -7.21 -15.09 -2.29
N ARG A 120 -6.20 -14.23 -2.19
CA ARG A 120 -5.75 -13.69 -0.91
C ARG A 120 -6.81 -12.81 -0.25
N LEU A 121 -7.46 -11.94 -1.00
CA LEU A 121 -8.55 -11.09 -0.50
C LEU A 121 -9.75 -11.94 -0.06
N SER A 122 -10.11 -12.95 -0.84
CA SER A 122 -11.16 -13.92 -0.48
C SER A 122 -10.81 -14.64 0.83
N SER A 123 -9.57 -15.10 1.00
CA SER A 123 -9.13 -15.72 2.27
C SER A 123 -9.14 -14.77 3.47
N LEU A 124 -9.03 -13.46 3.25
CA LEU A 124 -8.99 -12.45 4.32
C LEU A 124 -10.39 -11.94 4.71
N PHE A 125 -11.33 -11.92 3.76
CA PHE A 125 -12.62 -11.23 3.90
C PHE A 125 -13.86 -12.02 3.47
N GLY A 126 -13.69 -13.18 2.83
CA GLY A 126 -14.77 -14.10 2.44
C GLY A 126 -15.10 -15.09 3.56
#